data_AF-K1VAM7-F1
#
_entry.id   AF-K1VAM7-F1
#
_cell.length_a   1.000
_cell.length_b   1.000
_cell.length_c   1.000
_cell.angle_alpha   90.00
_cell.angle_beta   90.00
_cell.angle_gamma   90.00
#
_symmetry.space_group_name_H-M   'P 1'
#
loop_
_entity.id
_entity.type
_entity.pdbx_description
1 polymer ?
#
loop_
_entity_poly.entity_id
_entity_poly.type
_entity_poly.pdbx_seq_one_letter_code
_entity_poly.pdbx_strand_id
1 'polypeptide(L)'
;MEYQAITVTDLNKYIKEKIAGDENLANVLVKGEISNFKLHYTGHMYFTLKDENSLIKCIMFKTYTPHLKFTPKDGMKVMAFGTVSVFERDGVYQLYCKAMQEDGMGSLYTAYEELKAKLEKEGYFDSSHKKKMPFMPKSIGVLTSNTGAVIRDIINVSTRRNPNVYLKLLPVPVQGEGAAEKIAAGIEFMNEKKLADVII
;
A
#
# COMPACT_ATOMS: atom_id res chain seq x y z
N MET A 1 -36.64 -28.58 34.00
CA MET A 1 -35.32 -28.35 33.39
C MET A 1 -34.51 -27.56 34.40
N GLU A 2 -33.53 -28.19 35.04
CA GLU A 2 -32.50 -27.46 35.80
C GLU A 2 -31.60 -26.76 34.77
N TYR A 3 -31.54 -25.43 34.84
CA TYR A 3 -30.58 -24.67 34.06
C TYR A 3 -29.24 -24.73 34.79
N GLN A 4 -28.27 -25.46 34.26
CA GLN A 4 -26.90 -25.37 34.72
C GLN A 4 -26.33 -24.01 34.33
N ALA A 5 -26.06 -23.16 35.33
CA ALA A 5 -25.41 -21.88 35.13
C ALA A 5 -23.93 -22.10 34.79
N ILE A 6 -23.45 -21.42 33.74
CA ILE A 6 -22.02 -21.37 33.39
C ILE A 6 -21.36 -20.15 34.04
N THR A 7 -20.04 -20.20 34.25
CA THR A 7 -19.31 -19.05 34.81
C THR A 7 -19.10 -17.97 33.75
N VAL A 8 -18.86 -16.72 34.19
CA VAL A 8 -18.51 -15.60 33.29
C VAL A 8 -17.23 -15.93 32.50
N THR A 9 -16.27 -16.60 33.13
CA THR A 9 -15.03 -17.05 32.49
C THR A 9 -15.33 -18.02 31.36
N ASP A 10 -16.17 -19.02 31.60
CA ASP A 10 -16.53 -20.03 30.59
C ASP A 10 -17.27 -19.38 29.41
N LEU A 11 -18.16 -18.41 29.69
CA LEU A 11 -18.85 -17.65 28.65
C LEU A 11 -17.86 -16.83 27.79
N ASN A 12 -16.97 -16.04 28.41
CA ASN A 12 -16.02 -15.22 27.67
C ASN A 12 -15.04 -16.08 26.86
N LYS A 13 -14.59 -17.21 27.43
CA LYS A 13 -13.73 -18.17 26.74
C LYS A 13 -14.45 -18.78 25.53
N TYR A 14 -15.71 -19.18 25.70
CA TYR A 14 -16.52 -19.73 24.61
C TYR A 14 -16.70 -18.73 23.46
N ILE A 15 -17.03 -17.46 23.75
CA ILE A 15 -17.16 -16.43 22.71
C ILE A 15 -15.82 -16.16 22.01
N LYS A 16 -14.72 -16.13 22.76
CA LYS A 16 -13.38 -15.99 22.17
C LYS A 16 -13.07 -17.14 21.21
N GLU A 17 -13.30 -18.38 21.62
CA GLU A 17 -13.07 -19.56 20.78
C GLU A 17 -13.92 -19.53 19.51
N LYS A 18 -15.19 -19.10 19.62
CA LYS A 18 -16.06 -18.92 18.45
C LYS A 18 -15.54 -17.88 17.48
N ILE A 19 -15.11 -16.72 17.97
CA ILE A 19 -14.54 -15.66 17.13
C ILE A 19 -13.20 -16.09 16.53
N ALA A 20 -12.35 -16.77 17.30
CA ALA A 20 -11.05 -17.25 16.85
C ALA A 20 -11.14 -18.33 15.77
N GLY A 21 -12.22 -19.13 15.76
CA GLY A 21 -12.49 -20.14 14.75
C GLY A 21 -13.07 -19.61 13.43
N ASP A 22 -13.43 -18.33 13.36
CA ASP A 22 -13.95 -17.72 12.13
C ASP A 22 -12.81 -17.13 11.29
N GLU A 23 -12.55 -17.74 10.13
CA GLU A 23 -11.49 -17.31 9.22
C GLU A 23 -11.70 -15.88 8.70
N ASN A 24 -12.95 -15.40 8.59
CA ASN A 24 -13.23 -14.04 8.15
C ASN A 24 -12.77 -13.04 9.22
N LEU A 25 -12.91 -13.39 10.50
CA LEU A 25 -12.51 -12.54 11.63
C LEU A 25 -10.99 -12.57 11.89
N ALA A 26 -10.30 -13.58 11.36
CA ALA A 26 -8.84 -13.68 11.44
C ALA A 26 -8.12 -12.60 10.63
N ASN A 27 -8.70 -12.18 9.49
CA ASN A 27 -8.11 -11.22 8.55
C ASN A 27 -9.15 -10.20 8.06
N VAL A 28 -9.53 -9.27 8.93
CA VAL A 28 -10.50 -8.22 8.60
C VAL A 28 -9.80 -6.93 8.19
N LEU A 29 -10.41 -6.22 7.24
CA LEU A 29 -10.09 -4.83 6.92
C LEU A 29 -11.27 -3.96 7.37
N VAL A 30 -11.02 -3.06 8.32
CA VAL A 30 -12.05 -2.21 8.93
C VAL A 30 -11.74 -0.76 8.62
N LYS A 31 -12.72 -0.02 8.10
CA LYS A 31 -12.63 1.41 7.84
C LYS A 31 -13.32 2.18 8.96
N GLY A 32 -12.72 3.28 9.40
CA GLY A 32 -13.32 4.15 10.41
C GLY A 32 -12.46 5.37 10.72
N GLU A 33 -13.01 6.28 11.52
CA GLU A 33 -12.29 7.42 12.06
C GLU A 33 -11.63 7.04 13.40
N ILE A 34 -10.35 7.40 13.57
CA ILE A 34 -9.64 7.24 14.82
C ILE A 34 -10.19 8.22 15.86
N SER A 35 -10.45 7.70 17.05
CA SER A 35 -10.75 8.47 18.25
C SER A 35 -10.07 7.87 19.48
N ASN A 36 -9.87 8.68 20.52
CA ASN A 36 -9.25 8.27 21.79
C ASN A 36 -7.86 7.62 21.60
N PHE A 37 -7.06 8.12 20.65
CA PHE A 37 -5.73 7.61 20.37
C PHE A 37 -4.78 7.84 21.57
N LYS A 38 -4.11 6.77 21.99
CA LYS A 38 -3.11 6.78 23.06
C LYS A 38 -1.91 5.93 22.66
N LEU A 39 -0.74 6.54 22.65
CA LEU A 39 0.54 5.84 22.57
C LEU A 39 1.03 5.52 23.99
N HIS A 40 1.10 4.24 24.31
CA HIS A 40 1.60 3.76 25.59
C HIS A 40 3.13 3.77 25.63
N TYR A 41 3.73 3.94 26.81
CA TYR A 41 5.19 4.01 26.98
C TYR A 41 5.92 2.73 26.53
N THR A 42 5.22 1.59 26.49
CA THR A 42 5.75 0.32 25.97
C THR A 42 5.81 0.24 24.44
N GLY A 43 5.31 1.27 23.74
CA GLY A 43 5.23 1.34 22.28
C GLY A 43 3.96 0.72 21.68
N HIS A 44 2.98 0.34 22.50
CA HIS A 44 1.65 -0.10 22.02
C HIS A 44 0.77 1.11 21.72
N MET A 45 -0.02 1.04 20.65
CA MET A 45 -1.03 2.04 20.34
C MET A 45 -2.41 1.49 20.68
N TYR A 46 -3.18 2.29 21.40
CA TYR A 46 -4.58 2.01 21.72
C TYR A 46 -5.43 3.11 21.11
N PHE A 47 -6.48 2.75 20.41
CA PHE A 47 -7.39 3.70 19.78
C PHE A 47 -8.76 3.07 19.58
N THR A 48 -9.75 3.88 19.21
CA THR A 48 -11.08 3.41 18.84
C THR A 48 -11.33 3.80 17.40
N LEU A 49 -11.79 2.86 16.59
CA LEU A 49 -12.35 3.17 15.27
C LEU A 49 -13.84 3.36 15.43
N LYS A 50 -14.36 4.46 14.90
CA LYS A 50 -15.79 4.78 14.88
C LYS A 50 -16.27 5.06 13.46
N ASP A 51 -17.53 4.77 13.21
CA ASP A 51 -18.30 5.28 12.08
C ASP A 51 -19.50 6.08 12.60
N GLU A 52 -20.53 6.30 11.77
CA GLU A 52 -21.71 7.08 12.14
C GLU A 52 -22.58 6.39 13.22
N ASN A 53 -22.53 5.05 13.30
CA ASN A 53 -23.47 4.24 14.09
C ASN A 53 -22.80 3.36 15.14
N SER A 54 -21.49 3.15 15.06
CA SER A 54 -20.79 2.10 15.78
C SER A 54 -19.32 2.44 16.05
N LEU A 55 -18.75 1.73 17.03
CA LEU A 55 -17.35 1.87 17.42
C LEU A 55 -16.75 0.52 17.80
N ILE A 56 -15.43 0.37 17.59
CA ILE A 56 -14.66 -0.79 18.00
C ILE A 56 -13.31 -0.38 18.58
N LYS A 57 -12.96 -0.96 19.73
CA LYS A 57 -11.64 -0.75 20.35
C LYS A 57 -10.57 -1.48 19.56
N CYS A 58 -9.45 -0.81 19.37
CA CYS A 58 -8.33 -1.28 18.58
C CYS A 58 -7.03 -1.21 19.39
N ILE A 59 -6.21 -2.23 19.21
CA ILE A 59 -4.86 -2.29 19.78
C ILE A 59 -3.88 -2.63 18.65
N MET A 60 -2.79 -1.87 18.55
CA MET A 60 -1.65 -2.21 17.71
C MET A 60 -0.44 -2.46 18.60
N PHE A 61 0.10 -3.68 18.53
CA PHE A 61 1.29 -4.05 19.29
C PHE A 61 2.54 -3.36 18.74
N LYS A 62 3.54 -3.20 19.62
CA LYS A 62 4.79 -2.46 19.32
C LYS A 62 5.59 -3.07 18.17
N THR A 63 5.35 -4.35 17.89
CA THR A 63 5.97 -5.08 16.78
C THR A 63 5.51 -4.57 15.42
N TYR A 64 4.30 -4.00 15.35
CA TYR A 64 3.69 -3.50 14.12
C TYR A 64 3.82 -1.98 13.95
N THR A 65 4.05 -1.24 15.05
CA THR A 65 4.13 0.22 15.02
C THR A 65 5.25 0.79 14.14
N PRO A 66 6.45 0.17 13.99
CA PRO A 66 7.50 0.71 13.11
C PRO A 66 7.17 0.58 11.62
N HIS A 67 6.20 -0.26 11.24
CA HIS A 67 5.80 -0.46 9.85
C HIS A 67 4.78 0.58 9.36
N LEU A 68 4.25 1.41 10.26
CA LEU A 68 3.39 2.53 9.93
C LEU A 68 4.20 3.63 9.24
N LYS A 69 3.77 4.00 8.03
CA LYS A 69 4.37 5.10 7.25
C LYS A 69 3.89 6.49 7.69
N PHE A 70 2.96 6.54 8.64
CA PHE A 70 2.36 7.77 9.15
C PHE A 70 2.11 7.66 10.66
N THR A 71 1.94 8.81 11.32
CA THR A 71 1.63 8.86 12.75
C THR A 71 0.12 8.99 12.93
N PRO A 72 -0.58 7.99 13.50
CA PRO A 72 -2.02 8.05 13.68
C PRO A 72 -2.41 9.14 14.69
N LYS A 73 -3.53 9.81 14.44
CA LYS A 73 -4.09 10.88 15.29
C LYS A 73 -5.61 10.80 15.30
N ASP A 74 -6.23 11.37 16.33
CA ASP A 74 -7.68 11.51 16.41
C ASP A 74 -8.23 12.35 15.25
N GLY A 75 -9.40 11.96 14.75
CA GLY A 75 -10.07 12.57 13.60
C GLY A 75 -9.61 12.05 12.25
N MET A 76 -8.56 11.22 12.20
CA MET A 76 -8.08 10.63 10.94
C MET A 76 -8.97 9.47 10.53
N LYS A 77 -9.44 9.48 9.28
CA LYS A 77 -10.05 8.30 8.68
C LYS A 77 -8.97 7.34 8.23
N VAL A 78 -9.11 6.06 8.57
CA VAL A 78 -8.13 5.01 8.29
C VAL A 78 -8.81 3.71 7.88
N MET A 79 -8.06 2.86 7.18
CA MET A 79 -8.33 1.44 7.03
C MET A 79 -7.33 0.66 7.87
N ALA A 80 -7.83 -0.14 8.80
CA ALA A 80 -7.07 -0.97 9.71
C ALA A 80 -7.25 -2.45 9.36
N PHE A 81 -6.15 -3.15 9.15
CA PHE A 81 -6.11 -4.59 8.91
C PHE A 81 -5.71 -5.32 10.18
N GLY A 82 -6.45 -6.37 10.56
CA GLY A 82 -6.16 -7.09 11.78
C GLY A 82 -7.04 -8.31 12.02
N THR A 83 -6.98 -8.79 13.26
CA THR A 83 -7.77 -9.93 13.75
C THR A 83 -8.74 -9.45 14.82
N VAL A 84 -10.01 -9.82 14.72
CA VAL A 84 -10.98 -9.58 15.79
C VAL A 84 -10.81 -10.67 16.84
N SER A 85 -10.73 -10.29 18.10
CA SER A 85 -10.67 -11.25 19.21
C SER A 85 -11.23 -10.64 20.49
N VAL A 86 -11.49 -11.46 21.50
CA VAL A 86 -12.06 -11.05 22.77
C VAL A 86 -10.97 -10.94 23.82
N PHE A 87 -10.92 -9.80 24.50
CA PHE A 87 -10.12 -9.64 25.69
C PHE A 87 -10.85 -10.28 26.87
N GLU A 88 -10.55 -11.56 27.11
CA GLU A 88 -11.28 -12.45 28.04
C GLU A 88 -11.54 -11.84 29.42
N ARG A 89 -10.53 -11.14 29.97
CA ARG A 89 -10.61 -10.56 31.32
C ARG A 89 -11.76 -9.56 31.45
N ASP A 90 -11.99 -8.76 30.42
CA ASP A 90 -12.98 -7.68 30.45
C ASP A 90 -14.21 -8.01 29.58
N GLY A 91 -14.20 -9.14 28.85
CA GLY A 91 -15.30 -9.55 27.96
C GLY A 91 -15.51 -8.65 26.75
N VAL A 92 -14.49 -7.86 26.35
CA VAL A 92 -14.60 -6.86 25.29
C VAL A 92 -14.02 -7.41 23.99
N TYR A 93 -14.78 -7.40 22.89
CA TYR A 93 -14.24 -7.66 21.57
C TYR A 93 -13.42 -6.46 21.06
N GLN A 94 -12.28 -6.75 20.44
CA GLN A 94 -11.32 -5.74 20.00
C GLN A 94 -10.69 -6.16 18.68
N LEU A 95 -10.26 -5.17 17.90
CA LEU A 95 -9.45 -5.36 16.72
C LEU A 95 -7.97 -5.31 17.10
N TYR A 96 -7.28 -6.44 16.94
CA TYR A 96 -5.83 -6.53 17.03
C TYR A 96 -5.24 -6.12 15.67
N CYS A 97 -4.94 -4.83 15.56
CA CYS A 97 -4.47 -4.20 14.34
C CYS A 97 -3.01 -4.58 14.06
N LYS A 98 -2.77 -5.10 12.85
CA LYS A 98 -1.46 -5.52 12.34
C LYS A 98 -0.91 -4.51 11.32
N ALA A 99 -1.78 -3.85 10.57
CA ALA A 99 -1.43 -2.82 9.61
C ALA A 99 -2.52 -1.75 9.55
N MET A 100 -2.15 -0.52 9.23
CA MET A 100 -3.11 0.58 9.11
C MET A 100 -2.64 1.56 8.06
N GLN A 101 -3.60 2.18 7.37
CA GLN A 101 -3.39 3.11 6.28
C GLN A 101 -4.42 4.24 6.35
N GLU A 102 -4.05 5.46 5.97
CA GLU A 102 -5.00 6.58 5.88
C GLU A 102 -6.06 6.34 4.78
N ASP A 103 -7.33 6.59 5.12
CA ASP A 103 -8.51 6.50 4.26
C ASP A 103 -8.63 7.73 3.35
N GLY A 104 -7.51 8.06 2.70
CA GLY A 104 -7.34 9.11 1.70
C GLY A 104 -6.59 8.64 0.47
N MET A 105 -5.99 7.43 0.48
CA MET A 105 -5.47 6.78 -0.73
C MET A 105 -6.60 6.28 -1.66
N GLY A 106 -7.85 6.22 -1.19
CA GLY A 106 -9.01 5.91 -2.00
C GLY A 106 -9.30 6.99 -3.05
N SER A 107 -9.11 8.28 -2.75
CA SER A 107 -9.31 9.35 -3.74
C SER A 107 -8.23 9.35 -4.82
N LEU A 108 -6.99 9.00 -4.47
CA LEU A 108 -5.92 8.81 -5.45
C LEU A 108 -6.22 7.60 -6.33
N TYR A 109 -6.73 6.50 -5.76
CA TYR A 109 -7.12 5.32 -6.51
C TYR A 109 -8.32 5.60 -7.43
N THR A 110 -9.34 6.31 -6.95
CA THR A 110 -10.47 6.77 -7.78
C THR A 110 -10.00 7.72 -8.88
N ALA A 111 -9.18 8.73 -8.57
CA ALA A 111 -8.62 9.64 -9.57
C ALA A 111 -7.73 8.90 -10.58
N TYR A 112 -7.01 7.87 -10.14
CA TYR A 112 -6.23 7.00 -11.01
C TYR A 112 -7.13 6.18 -11.95
N GLU A 113 -8.18 5.53 -11.44
CA GLU A 113 -9.12 4.75 -12.25
C GLU A 113 -9.91 5.66 -13.23
N GLU A 114 -10.32 6.85 -12.81
CA GLU A 114 -10.95 7.86 -13.68
C GLU A 114 -9.99 8.33 -14.79
N LEU A 115 -8.75 8.65 -14.44
CA LEU A 115 -7.72 9.06 -15.40
C LEU A 115 -7.39 7.93 -16.38
N LYS A 116 -7.24 6.70 -15.87
CA LYS A 116 -6.99 5.51 -16.68
C LYS A 116 -8.14 5.26 -17.64
N ALA A 117 -9.38 5.27 -17.17
CA ALA A 117 -10.56 5.10 -18.02
C ALA A 117 -10.68 6.20 -19.08
N LYS A 118 -10.31 7.44 -18.75
CA LYS A 118 -10.23 8.54 -19.72
C LYS A 118 -9.17 8.28 -20.79
N LEU A 119 -7.93 7.96 -20.40
CA LEU A 119 -6.84 7.66 -21.33
C LEU A 119 -7.11 6.42 -22.19
N GLU A 120 -7.82 5.44 -21.64
CA GLU A 120 -8.25 4.24 -22.37
C GLU A 120 -9.30 4.56 -23.43
N LYS A 121 -10.28 5.42 -23.11
CA LYS A 121 -11.26 5.95 -24.09
C LYS A 121 -10.59 6.80 -25.16
N GLU A 122 -9.56 7.55 -24.81
CA GLU A 122 -8.74 8.31 -25.76
C GLU A 122 -7.83 7.42 -26.61
N GLY A 123 -7.78 6.10 -26.35
CA GLY A 123 -7.07 5.12 -27.17
C GLY A 123 -5.57 5.01 -26.88
N TYR A 124 -5.05 5.69 -25.85
CA TYR A 124 -3.62 5.69 -25.53
C TYR A 124 -3.07 4.30 -25.16
N PHE A 125 -3.94 3.37 -24.74
CA PHE A 125 -3.56 2.00 -24.40
C PHE A 125 -3.87 0.97 -25.50
N ASP A 126 -4.41 1.41 -26.64
CA ASP A 126 -4.76 0.50 -27.74
C ASP A 126 -3.52 -0.28 -28.19
N SER A 127 -3.70 -1.58 -28.37
CA SER A 127 -2.65 -2.48 -28.85
C SER A 127 -2.18 -2.11 -30.27
N SER A 128 -3.02 -1.43 -31.05
CA SER A 128 -2.66 -0.89 -32.36
C SER A 128 -1.48 0.10 -32.29
N HIS A 129 -1.31 0.81 -31.18
CA HIS A 129 -0.21 1.76 -30.97
C HIS A 129 1.08 1.09 -30.47
N LYS A 130 1.03 -0.18 -30.04
CA LYS A 130 2.19 -0.87 -29.46
C LYS A 130 3.20 -1.26 -30.54
N LYS A 131 4.43 -0.77 -30.39
CA LYS A 131 5.57 -1.17 -31.24
C LYS A 131 6.11 -2.52 -30.79
N LYS A 132 6.51 -3.36 -31.76
CA LYS A 132 7.18 -4.64 -31.46
C LYS A 132 8.51 -4.37 -30.77
N MET A 133 8.70 -4.95 -29.58
CA MET A 133 9.98 -4.81 -28.88
C MET A 133 11.08 -5.59 -29.60
N PRO A 134 12.29 -5.02 -29.70
CA PRO A 134 13.44 -5.75 -30.23
C PRO A 134 13.77 -6.92 -29.29
N PHE A 135 14.03 -8.10 -29.86
CA PHE A 135 14.35 -9.30 -29.08
C PHE A 135 15.65 -9.16 -28.29
N MET A 136 16.62 -8.40 -28.84
CA MET A 136 17.93 -8.21 -28.25
C MET A 136 18.39 -6.76 -28.48
N PRO A 137 17.94 -5.81 -27.64
CA PRO A 137 18.37 -4.42 -27.76
C PRO A 137 19.87 -4.31 -27.50
N LYS A 138 20.55 -3.51 -28.32
CA LYS A 138 21.98 -3.19 -28.16
C LYS A 138 22.16 -1.96 -27.28
N SER A 139 21.16 -1.10 -27.23
CA SER A 139 21.18 0.14 -26.46
C SER A 139 19.85 0.36 -25.74
N ILE A 140 19.93 0.67 -24.44
CA ILE A 140 18.79 0.98 -23.59
C ILE A 140 18.98 2.40 -23.08
N GLY A 141 18.01 3.27 -23.39
CA GLY A 141 17.90 4.60 -22.82
C GLY A 141 17.26 4.49 -21.45
N VAL A 142 17.84 5.14 -20.45
CA VAL A 142 17.33 5.11 -19.07
C VAL A 142 17.06 6.55 -18.64
N LEU A 143 15.80 6.87 -18.39
CA LEU A 143 15.36 8.17 -17.89
C LEU A 143 15.09 8.06 -16.38
N THR A 144 16.09 8.38 -15.57
CA THR A 144 15.96 8.36 -14.10
C THR A 144 16.91 9.34 -13.44
N SER A 145 16.76 9.59 -12.14
CA SER A 145 17.73 10.37 -11.38
C SER A 145 19.10 9.67 -11.32
N ASN A 146 20.18 10.46 -11.38
CA ASN A 146 21.55 9.94 -11.36
C ASN A 146 21.97 9.35 -9.99
N THR A 147 21.19 9.61 -8.93
CA THR A 147 21.56 9.28 -7.54
C THR A 147 20.70 8.20 -6.88
N GLY A 148 19.74 7.61 -7.60
CA GLY A 148 18.80 6.63 -7.04
C GLY A 148 19.33 5.19 -6.97
N ALA A 149 18.76 4.36 -6.09
CA ALA A 149 19.02 2.91 -6.09
C ALA A 149 18.58 2.22 -7.39
N VAL A 150 17.57 2.79 -8.07
CA VAL A 150 16.97 2.27 -9.30
C VAL A 150 17.99 2.14 -10.44
N ILE A 151 18.89 3.11 -10.63
CA ILE A 151 19.90 3.02 -11.72
C ILE A 151 20.88 1.87 -11.46
N ARG A 152 21.22 1.60 -10.19
CA ARG A 152 22.10 0.48 -9.83
C ARG A 152 21.43 -0.86 -10.12
N ASP A 153 20.13 -0.98 -9.83
CA ASP A 153 19.36 -2.18 -10.17
C ASP A 153 19.26 -2.39 -11.68
N ILE A 154 19.00 -1.33 -12.46
CA ILE A 154 18.98 -1.41 -13.92
C ILE A 154 20.35 -1.86 -14.45
N ILE A 155 21.45 -1.28 -13.96
CA ILE A 155 22.80 -1.68 -14.34
C ILE A 155 23.04 -3.15 -13.99
N ASN A 156 22.77 -3.57 -12.76
CA ASN A 156 23.00 -4.93 -12.29
C ASN A 156 22.19 -5.97 -13.08
N VAL A 157 20.90 -5.72 -13.28
CA VAL A 157 20.01 -6.65 -14.00
C VAL A 157 20.36 -6.70 -15.48
N SER A 158 20.61 -5.55 -16.11
CA SER A 158 20.92 -5.49 -17.54
C SER A 158 22.26 -6.15 -17.85
N THR A 159 23.30 -5.85 -17.04
CA THR A 159 24.64 -6.43 -17.22
C THR A 159 24.62 -7.95 -17.02
N ARG A 160 23.85 -8.44 -16.03
CA ARG A 160 23.72 -9.88 -15.78
C ARG A 160 22.97 -10.62 -16.90
N ARG A 161 21.95 -9.99 -17.51
CA ARG A 161 21.12 -10.64 -18.54
C ARG A 161 21.68 -10.49 -19.95
N ASN A 162 22.30 -9.36 -20.28
CA ASN A 162 22.95 -9.09 -21.56
C ASN A 162 24.17 -8.18 -21.34
N PRO A 163 25.37 -8.74 -21.14
CA PRO A 163 26.59 -7.96 -20.91
C PRO A 163 26.97 -7.00 -22.05
N ASN A 164 26.46 -7.23 -23.26
CA ASN A 164 26.77 -6.45 -24.46
C ASN A 164 25.81 -5.27 -24.68
N VAL A 165 24.92 -4.97 -23.72
CA VAL A 165 23.97 -3.86 -23.84
C VAL A 165 24.56 -2.55 -23.32
N TYR A 166 24.44 -1.49 -24.11
CA TYR A 166 24.85 -0.14 -23.71
C TYR A 166 23.71 0.57 -23.00
N LEU A 167 23.95 1.00 -21.76
CA LEU A 167 23.01 1.83 -21.01
C LEU A 167 23.33 3.31 -21.22
N LYS A 168 22.33 4.09 -21.66
CA LYS A 168 22.44 5.54 -21.84
C LYS A 168 21.54 6.25 -20.86
N LEU A 169 22.13 6.79 -19.80
CA LEU A 169 21.41 7.52 -18.78
C LEU A 169 21.15 8.96 -19.23
N LEU A 170 19.88 9.38 -19.22
CA LEU A 170 19.48 10.78 -19.30
C LEU A 170 18.85 11.18 -17.96
N PRO A 171 19.55 11.99 -17.14
CA PRO A 171 19.04 12.38 -15.85
C PRO A 171 17.79 13.25 -15.96
N VAL A 172 16.65 12.73 -15.50
CA VAL A 172 15.39 13.49 -15.39
C VAL A 172 14.75 13.28 -14.01
N PRO A 173 14.03 14.28 -13.48
CA PRO A 173 13.24 14.08 -12.27
C PRO A 173 12.07 13.15 -12.57
N VAL A 174 11.93 12.09 -11.77
CA VAL A 174 10.88 11.06 -11.93
C VAL A 174 9.66 11.29 -11.02
N GLN A 175 9.73 12.31 -10.16
CA GLN A 175 8.69 12.68 -9.21
C GLN A 175 8.72 14.18 -8.93
N GLY A 176 7.58 14.72 -8.49
CA GLY A 176 7.40 16.13 -8.19
C GLY A 176 6.82 16.94 -9.36
N GLU A 177 6.53 18.20 -9.08
CA GLU A 177 5.98 19.15 -10.05
C GLU A 177 6.96 19.35 -11.22
N GLY A 178 6.45 19.32 -12.46
CA GLY A 178 7.26 19.46 -13.67
C GLY A 178 8.00 18.19 -14.12
N ALA A 179 7.79 17.05 -13.47
CA ALA A 179 8.43 15.78 -13.85
C ALA A 179 7.89 15.23 -15.18
N ALA A 180 6.58 15.28 -15.39
CA ALA A 180 5.92 14.74 -16.58
C ALA A 180 6.44 15.38 -17.88
N GLU A 181 6.55 16.71 -17.89
CA GLU A 181 7.03 17.51 -19.03
C GLU A 181 8.50 17.21 -19.32
N LYS A 182 9.32 17.04 -18.28
CA LYS A 182 10.74 16.70 -18.43
C LYS A 182 10.96 15.28 -18.92
N ILE A 183 10.15 14.32 -18.47
CA ILE A 183 10.18 12.94 -18.98
C ILE A 183 9.76 12.93 -20.45
N ALA A 184 8.68 13.61 -20.81
CA ALA A 184 8.21 13.69 -22.20
C ALA A 184 9.29 14.30 -23.12
N ALA A 185 9.88 15.43 -22.73
CA ALA A 185 10.98 16.05 -23.47
C ALA A 185 12.22 15.14 -23.58
N GLY A 186 12.52 14.37 -22.54
CA GLY A 186 13.62 13.40 -22.56
C GLY A 186 13.36 12.23 -23.52
N ILE A 187 12.13 11.73 -23.58
CA ILE A 187 11.70 10.68 -24.52
C ILE A 187 11.80 11.20 -25.95
N GLU A 188 11.30 12.41 -26.22
CA GLU A 188 11.40 13.07 -27.53
C GLU A 188 12.86 13.23 -27.95
N PHE A 189 13.72 13.74 -27.07
CA PHE A 189 15.14 13.89 -27.33
C PHE A 189 15.83 12.56 -27.69
N MET A 190 15.56 11.50 -26.93
CA MET A 190 16.14 10.17 -27.21
C MET A 190 15.65 9.59 -28.54
N ASN A 191 14.38 9.80 -28.87
CA ASN A 191 13.78 9.34 -30.13
C ASN A 191 14.34 10.11 -31.33
N GLU A 192 14.41 11.45 -31.25
CA GLU A 192 14.93 12.31 -32.33
C GLU A 192 16.38 11.98 -32.66
N LYS A 193 17.21 11.81 -31.62
CA LYS A 193 18.63 11.48 -31.76
C LYS A 193 18.90 9.98 -31.97
N LYS A 194 17.86 9.14 -31.99
CA LYS A 194 17.93 7.67 -32.11
C LYS A 194 18.96 7.06 -31.16
N LEU A 195 18.93 7.50 -29.90
CA LEU A 195 19.97 7.14 -28.93
C LEU A 195 19.81 5.72 -28.40
N ALA A 196 18.60 5.16 -28.40
CA ALA A 196 18.34 3.84 -27.83
C ALA A 196 17.38 3.01 -28.67
N ASP A 197 17.50 1.69 -28.57
CA ASP A 197 16.56 0.73 -29.18
C ASP A 197 15.27 0.62 -28.36
N VAL A 198 15.39 0.78 -27.04
CA VAL A 198 14.28 0.84 -26.08
C VAL A 198 14.59 1.86 -24.99
N ILE A 199 13.54 2.41 -24.38
CA ILE A 199 13.63 3.41 -23.33
C ILE A 199 12.93 2.86 -22.08
N ILE A 200 13.58 3.03 -20.92
CA ILE A 200 13.07 2.72 -19.57
C ILE A 200 12.94 4.02 -18.79
#